data_AF-Q09421-F1
#
_entry.id   AF-Q09421-F1
#
_cell.length_a   1.000
_cell.length_b   1.000
_cell.length_c   1.000
_cell.angle_alpha   90.00
_cell.angle_beta   90.00
_cell.angle_gamma   90.00
#
_symmetry.space_group_name_H-M   'P 1'
#
loop_
_entity.id
_entity.type
_entity.pdbx_description
1 polymer ?
#
loop_
_entity_poly.entity_id
_entity_poly.type
_entity_poly.pdbx_seq_one_letter_code
_entity_poly.pdbx_strand_id
1 'polypeptide(L)'
;MFRNLTEQIDNSVCVYCLKSDIPTSTTDIPTSTTPMTTSAPTTTMPRTVCQSCTLDATTVIMVHPSAKPFTSDTIDDTQTCAIRTLVCDARSPGGDVLVSFNRDDSGSTGGPNTFTTILNCNDDMQWTLSGIVITEIECQSA
;
A
#
# COMPACT_ATOMS: atom_id res chain seq x y z
N MET A 1 -41.32 -14.42 -7.65
CA MET A 1 -40.27 -14.18 -8.66
C MET A 1 -38.95 -14.00 -7.92
N PHE A 2 -38.06 -14.98 -8.09
CA PHE A 2 -36.65 -15.12 -7.73
C PHE A 2 -36.15 -14.74 -6.32
N ARG A 3 -35.81 -15.78 -5.54
CA ARG A 3 -34.65 -15.75 -4.66
C ARG A 3 -33.66 -16.79 -5.16
N ASN A 4 -32.55 -16.29 -5.69
CA ASN A 4 -31.39 -17.05 -6.15
C ASN A 4 -30.50 -17.25 -4.90
N LEU A 5 -30.36 -18.47 -4.41
CA LEU A 5 -29.48 -18.81 -3.29
C LEU A 5 -28.46 -19.83 -3.80
N THR A 6 -27.46 -19.31 -4.49
CA THR A 6 -26.21 -20.00 -4.79
C THR A 6 -25.37 -19.99 -3.52
N GLU A 7 -25.47 -21.03 -2.70
CA GLU A 7 -24.40 -21.38 -1.74
C GLU A 7 -24.27 -22.90 -1.72
N GLN A 8 -23.83 -23.40 -2.88
CA GLN A 8 -23.33 -24.74 -3.10
C GLN A 8 -21.88 -24.76 -2.59
N ILE A 9 -21.69 -24.73 -1.27
CA ILE A 9 -20.41 -25.07 -0.67
C ILE A 9 -20.56 -26.46 -0.09
N ASP A 10 -20.23 -27.40 -0.97
CA ASP A 10 -19.94 -28.79 -0.74
C ASP A 10 -18.91 -28.91 0.39
N ASN A 11 -19.39 -29.04 1.62
CA ASN A 11 -18.60 -29.58 2.71
C ASN A 11 -19.32 -30.84 3.17
N SER A 12 -19.10 -31.90 2.40
CA SER A 12 -19.37 -33.30 2.73
C SER A 12 -18.77 -33.67 4.09
N VAL A 13 -19.46 -33.30 5.17
CA VAL A 13 -19.27 -33.91 6.48
C VAL A 13 -20.10 -35.18 6.46
N CYS A 14 -19.41 -36.32 6.35
CA CYS A 14 -20.00 -37.65 6.42
C CYS A 14 -20.60 -37.89 7.82
N VAL A 15 -21.90 -37.64 8.00
CA VAL A 15 -22.59 -37.82 9.30
C VAL A 15 -22.87 -39.31 9.63
N TYR A 16 -22.63 -40.23 8.70
CA TYR A 16 -22.93 -41.66 8.91
C TYR A 16 -21.73 -42.53 9.34
N CYS A 17 -20.63 -41.94 9.80
CA CYS A 17 -19.56 -42.69 10.48
C CYS A 17 -19.93 -42.99 11.95
N LEU A 18 -20.88 -43.92 12.08
CA LEU A 18 -20.84 -45.08 12.97
C LEU A 18 -20.73 -44.87 14.49
N LYS A 19 -21.88 -45.13 15.11
CA LYS A 19 -22.06 -45.75 16.43
C LYS A 19 -21.07 -46.89 16.66
N SER A 20 -20.40 -46.91 17.81
CA SER A 20 -20.10 -48.10 18.61
C SER A 20 -19.49 -47.69 19.97
N ASP A 21 -20.34 -47.80 21.00
CA ASP A 21 -20.09 -48.39 22.32
C ASP A 21 -18.77 -48.13 23.09
N ILE A 22 -18.95 -47.31 24.16
CA ILE A 22 -18.42 -47.41 25.54
C ILE A 22 -17.34 -48.48 25.81
N PRO A 23 -16.22 -48.07 26.44
CA PRO A 23 -15.93 -48.61 27.78
C PRO A 23 -15.65 -47.51 28.82
N THR A 24 -16.34 -47.63 29.95
CA THR A 24 -16.03 -47.05 31.25
C THR A 24 -14.67 -47.52 31.77
N SER A 25 -13.75 -46.60 32.06
CA SER A 25 -12.83 -46.70 33.21
C SER A 25 -12.00 -45.44 33.43
N THR A 26 -12.18 -44.88 34.63
CA THR A 26 -11.13 -44.35 35.52
C THR A 26 -10.50 -42.98 35.21
N THR A 27 -10.92 -42.00 36.03
CA THR A 27 -10.15 -40.94 36.71
C THR A 27 -8.86 -40.44 36.06
N ASP A 28 -8.88 -39.22 35.53
CA ASP A 28 -8.00 -38.11 35.97
C ASP A 28 -8.44 -36.76 35.35
N ILE A 29 -8.52 -35.72 36.18
CA ILE A 29 -8.62 -34.30 35.81
C ILE A 29 -7.18 -33.75 35.85
N PRO A 30 -6.67 -33.07 34.80
CA PRO A 30 -6.65 -31.61 34.86
C PRO A 30 -6.87 -30.87 33.54
N THR A 31 -7.65 -29.80 33.65
CA THR A 31 -7.30 -28.40 33.32
C THR A 31 -6.41 -28.15 32.10
N SER A 32 -7.00 -27.58 31.04
CA SER A 32 -6.54 -26.34 30.39
C SER A 32 -7.23 -26.21 29.02
N THR A 33 -8.46 -25.73 29.03
CA THR A 33 -9.13 -25.31 27.79
C THR A 33 -8.47 -24.01 27.35
N THR A 34 -7.41 -24.14 26.54
CA THR A 34 -6.83 -22.98 25.84
C THR A 34 -7.88 -22.51 24.86
N PRO A 35 -8.34 -21.24 24.89
CA PRO A 35 -9.25 -20.75 23.87
C PRO A 35 -8.52 -20.81 22.52
N MET A 36 -9.03 -21.63 21.60
CA MET A 36 -8.61 -21.58 20.21
C MET A 36 -8.96 -20.20 19.67
N THR A 37 -7.96 -19.34 19.52
CA THR A 37 -8.11 -18.10 18.77
C THR A 37 -8.24 -18.51 17.30
N THR A 38 -9.47 -18.72 16.84
CA THR A 38 -9.79 -18.86 15.43
C THR A 38 -9.41 -17.55 14.75
N SER A 39 -8.23 -17.50 14.15
CA SER A 39 -7.87 -16.44 13.22
C SER A 39 -8.89 -16.50 12.08
N ALA A 40 -9.79 -15.53 12.02
CA ALA A 40 -10.68 -15.39 10.88
C ALA A 40 -9.81 -15.27 9.62
N PRO A 41 -10.16 -15.96 8.52
CA PRO A 41 -9.45 -15.77 7.25
C PRO A 41 -9.56 -14.29 6.89
N THR A 42 -8.42 -13.60 6.84
CA THR A 42 -8.37 -12.25 6.32
C THR A 42 -8.43 -12.38 4.81
N THR A 43 -9.63 -12.23 4.24
CA THR A 43 -9.79 -12.14 2.80
C THR A 43 -9.21 -10.80 2.36
N THR A 44 -7.93 -10.78 1.98
CA THR A 44 -7.35 -9.62 1.32
C THR A 44 -8.06 -9.46 -0.01
N MET A 45 -8.85 -8.39 -0.16
CA MET A 45 -9.44 -8.03 -1.45
C MET A 45 -8.31 -7.92 -2.49
N PRO A 46 -8.50 -8.38 -3.74
CA PRO A 46 -7.49 -8.21 -4.77
C PRO A 46 -7.16 -6.72 -4.90
N ARG A 47 -5.87 -6.37 -4.78
CA ARG A 47 -5.43 -4.99 -5.04
C ARG A 47 -5.75 -4.62 -6.48
N THR A 48 -6.18 -3.39 -6.70
CA THR A 48 -6.31 -2.85 -8.07
C THR A 48 -4.91 -2.57 -8.64
N VAL A 49 -4.79 -2.48 -9.97
CA VAL A 49 -3.48 -2.24 -10.61
C VAL A 49 -2.91 -0.88 -10.18
N CYS A 50 -3.74 0.16 -10.08
CA CYS A 50 -3.32 1.47 -9.60
C CYS A 50 -2.99 1.51 -8.09
N GLN A 51 -3.20 0.45 -7.31
CA GLN A 51 -2.68 0.33 -5.93
C GLN A 51 -1.26 -0.28 -5.88
N SER A 52 -0.69 -0.64 -7.04
CA SER A 52 0.53 -1.47 -7.12
C SER A 52 1.79 -0.70 -7.55
N CYS A 53 1.74 0.62 -7.68
CA CYS A 53 2.96 1.40 -7.94
C CYS A 53 3.97 1.25 -6.81
N THR A 54 5.25 1.14 -7.18
CA THR A 54 6.37 1.05 -6.26
C THR A 54 7.27 2.29 -6.37
N LEU A 55 8.14 2.52 -5.39
CA LEU A 55 9.04 3.69 -5.39
C LEU A 55 9.95 3.72 -6.63
N ASP A 56 10.37 2.54 -7.06
CA ASP A 56 11.28 2.24 -8.17
C ASP A 56 10.69 2.52 -9.56
N ALA A 57 9.38 2.82 -9.68
CA ALA A 57 8.79 3.33 -10.92
C ALA A 57 9.21 4.79 -11.24
N THR A 58 9.76 5.53 -10.27
CA THR A 58 10.35 6.87 -10.48
C THR A 58 11.72 6.94 -9.82
N THR A 59 12.72 7.39 -10.55
CA THR A 59 14.08 7.57 -10.05
C THR A 59 14.23 8.93 -9.37
N VAL A 60 14.72 8.95 -8.13
CA VAL A 60 15.20 10.20 -7.51
C VAL A 60 16.58 10.51 -8.08
N ILE A 61 16.71 11.63 -8.79
CA ILE A 61 17.97 12.05 -9.43
C ILE A 61 18.65 13.18 -8.64
N MET A 62 19.94 13.39 -8.90
CA MET A 62 20.81 14.40 -8.26
C MET A 62 21.72 15.05 -9.31
N VAL A 63 21.10 15.61 -10.34
CA VAL A 63 21.74 16.21 -11.51
C VAL A 63 22.09 17.68 -11.25
N HIS A 64 21.20 18.43 -10.62
CA HIS A 64 21.41 19.86 -10.40
C HIS A 64 22.39 20.13 -9.25
N PRO A 65 23.24 21.17 -9.32
CA PRO A 65 24.19 21.49 -8.24
C PRO A 65 23.54 21.77 -6.88
N SER A 66 22.30 22.27 -6.90
CA SER A 66 21.49 22.53 -5.71
C SER A 66 20.65 21.32 -5.26
N ALA A 67 20.74 20.19 -5.95
CA ALA A 67 20.02 18.98 -5.63
C ALA A 67 20.34 18.49 -4.21
N LYS A 68 19.36 17.83 -3.61
CA LYS A 68 19.43 17.23 -2.28
C LYS A 68 18.39 16.10 -2.16
N PRO A 69 18.53 15.21 -1.17
CA PRO A 69 17.50 14.21 -0.88
C PRO A 69 16.18 14.87 -0.46
N PHE A 70 15.06 14.22 -0.79
CA PHE A 70 13.78 14.47 -0.15
C PHE A 70 13.87 14.13 1.34
N THR A 71 13.19 14.89 2.19
CA THR A 71 13.13 14.62 3.64
C THR A 71 12.10 13.55 3.99
N SER A 72 11.11 13.34 3.12
CA SER A 72 10.18 12.21 3.18
C SER A 72 9.79 11.77 1.77
N ASP A 73 9.59 10.46 1.60
CA ASP A 73 9.07 9.84 0.39
C ASP A 73 8.28 8.60 0.80
N THR A 74 6.95 8.69 0.74
CA THR A 74 6.05 7.65 1.26
C THR A 74 4.95 7.31 0.27
N ILE A 75 4.46 6.07 0.33
CA ILE A 75 3.32 5.59 -0.45
C ILE A 75 2.17 5.27 0.50
N ASP A 76 0.97 5.73 0.16
CA ASP A 76 -0.30 5.28 0.73
C ASP A 76 -1.08 4.51 -0.34
N ASP A 77 -1.22 3.19 -0.17
CA ASP A 77 -1.95 2.29 -1.05
C ASP A 77 -3.33 1.89 -0.52
N THR A 78 -3.80 2.54 0.55
CA THR A 78 -5.09 2.23 1.20
C THR A 78 -6.29 2.91 0.53
N GLN A 79 -6.04 3.84 -0.39
CA GLN A 79 -7.05 4.59 -1.13
C GLN A 79 -7.47 3.88 -2.43
N THR A 80 -8.29 4.52 -3.26
CA THR A 80 -8.73 3.98 -4.56
C THR A 80 -7.55 3.62 -5.47
N CYS A 81 -6.54 4.47 -5.50
CA CYS A 81 -5.25 4.25 -6.14
C CYS A 81 -4.14 4.68 -5.17
N ALA A 82 -2.94 4.15 -5.36
CA ALA A 82 -1.79 4.51 -4.55
C ALA A 82 -1.41 5.98 -4.80
N ILE A 83 -1.05 6.66 -3.73
CA ILE A 83 -0.56 8.02 -3.75
C ILE A 83 0.86 8.04 -3.18
N ARG A 84 1.79 8.69 -3.87
CA ARG A 84 3.16 8.93 -3.39
C ARG A 84 3.30 10.37 -2.95
N THR A 85 3.73 10.58 -1.72
CA THR A 85 3.96 11.91 -1.13
C THR A 85 5.45 12.13 -0.94
N LEU A 86 6.00 13.13 -1.62
CA LEU A 86 7.39 13.54 -1.51
C LEU A 86 7.50 14.91 -0.84
N VAL A 87 8.39 15.05 0.13
CA VAL A 87 8.61 16.30 0.87
C VAL A 87 10.03 16.81 0.63
N CYS A 88 10.12 18.05 0.17
CA CYS A 88 11.39 18.73 -0.10
C CYS A 88 11.52 19.95 0.83
N ASP A 89 12.48 19.90 1.75
CA ASP A 89 12.73 20.99 2.71
C ASP A 89 13.93 21.85 2.34
N ALA A 90 13.84 23.15 2.58
CA ALA A 90 14.90 24.12 2.41
C ALA A 90 16.08 23.80 3.33
N ARG A 91 17.30 24.13 2.90
CA ARG A 91 18.50 23.93 3.73
C ARG A 91 18.54 24.85 4.95
N SER A 92 17.79 25.94 4.92
CA SER A 92 17.72 26.94 5.99
C SER A 92 16.29 27.47 6.14
N PRO A 93 15.89 27.90 7.35
CA PRO A 93 14.63 28.62 7.54
C PRO A 93 14.55 29.83 6.61
N GLY A 94 13.39 30.01 5.98
CA GLY A 94 13.13 31.07 5.01
C GLY A 94 13.78 30.86 3.63
N GLY A 95 14.44 29.73 3.39
CA GLY A 95 14.92 29.37 2.06
C GLY A 95 13.80 28.81 1.18
N ASP A 96 14.01 28.83 -0.13
CA ASP A 96 13.08 28.26 -1.09
C ASP A 96 13.53 26.87 -1.53
N VAL A 97 12.57 26.10 -2.04
CA VAL A 97 12.82 24.80 -2.66
C VAL A 97 12.19 24.72 -4.03
N LEU A 98 12.75 23.85 -4.85
CA LEU A 98 12.22 23.47 -6.15
C LEU A 98 12.18 21.95 -6.24
N VAL A 99 11.11 21.43 -6.83
CA VAL A 99 10.98 20.03 -7.23
C VAL A 99 10.84 20.00 -8.74
N SER A 100 11.77 19.33 -9.41
CA SER A 100 11.79 19.15 -10.86
C SER A 100 11.32 17.76 -11.25
N PHE A 101 10.71 17.67 -12.44
CA PHE A 101 10.15 16.43 -12.98
C PHE A 101 10.75 16.12 -14.34
N ASN A 102 11.21 14.89 -14.54
CA ASN A 102 11.85 14.45 -15.79
C ASN A 102 12.95 15.43 -16.25
N ARG A 103 13.85 15.85 -15.34
CA ARG A 103 14.91 16.86 -15.60
C ARG A 103 14.37 18.20 -16.12
N ASP A 104 13.25 18.65 -15.56
CA ASP A 104 12.51 19.84 -15.97
C ASP A 104 11.76 19.74 -17.31
N ASP A 105 11.90 18.65 -18.09
CA ASP A 105 11.16 18.47 -19.35
C ASP A 105 9.63 18.43 -19.11
N SER A 106 9.22 18.03 -17.90
CA SER A 106 7.82 18.04 -17.46
C SER A 106 7.50 19.20 -16.51
N GLY A 107 8.43 20.15 -16.38
CA GLY A 107 8.33 21.32 -15.53
C GLY A 107 8.89 21.12 -14.12
N SER A 108 8.72 22.18 -13.33
CA SER A 108 9.18 22.25 -11.94
C SER A 108 8.20 23.10 -11.12
N THR A 109 8.03 22.77 -9.84
CA THR A 109 7.25 23.59 -8.89
C THR A 109 7.93 23.63 -7.54
N GLY A 110 7.64 24.64 -6.74
CA GLY A 110 8.34 24.87 -5.49
C GLY A 110 7.64 25.88 -4.59
N GLY A 111 8.32 26.25 -3.51
CA GLY A 111 7.81 27.21 -2.54
C GLY A 111 8.76 27.43 -1.37
N PRO A 112 8.37 28.29 -0.42
CA PRO A 112 9.20 28.60 0.74
C PRO A 112 9.18 27.46 1.76
N ASN A 113 10.33 27.26 2.41
CA ASN A 113 10.61 26.29 3.47
C ASN A 113 10.41 24.83 3.10
N THR A 114 9.19 24.42 2.78
CA THR A 114 8.83 23.02 2.53
C THR A 114 7.87 22.97 1.36
N PHE A 115 8.14 22.09 0.41
CA PHE A 115 7.22 21.81 -0.69
C PHE A 115 6.89 20.32 -0.72
N THR A 116 5.59 20.03 -0.69
CA THR A 116 5.06 18.66 -0.76
C THR A 116 4.51 18.40 -2.15
N THR A 117 5.02 17.38 -2.81
CA THR A 117 4.53 16.89 -4.09
C THR A 117 3.75 15.60 -3.90
N ILE A 118 2.60 15.50 -4.56
CA ILE A 118 1.73 14.33 -4.53
C ILE A 118 1.64 13.75 -5.94
N LEU A 119 2.07 12.49 -6.11
CA LEU A 119 1.96 11.75 -7.36
C LEU A 119 0.86 10.69 -7.22
N ASN A 120 0.10 10.48 -8.29
CA ASN A 120 -0.95 9.46 -8.36
C ASN A 120 -0.49 8.28 -9.20
N CYS A 121 -0.68 7.07 -8.69
CA CYS A 121 -0.46 5.85 -9.46
C CYS A 121 -1.57 5.67 -10.51
N ASN A 122 -1.20 5.44 -11.76
CA ASN A 122 -2.14 5.11 -12.83
C ASN A 122 -2.32 3.58 -12.99
N ASP A 123 -3.20 3.17 -13.91
CA ASP A 123 -3.47 1.76 -14.20
C ASP A 123 -2.32 1.03 -14.92
N ASP A 124 -1.29 1.77 -15.36
CA ASP A 124 -0.06 1.22 -15.96
C ASP A 124 1.08 1.07 -14.93
N MET A 125 0.77 1.22 -13.63
CA MET A 125 1.74 1.18 -12.52
C MET A 125 2.83 2.26 -12.63
N GLN A 126 2.47 3.44 -13.13
CA GLN A 126 3.35 4.61 -13.25
C GLN A 126 2.88 5.75 -12.34
N TRP A 127 3.82 6.48 -11.76
CA TRP A 127 3.52 7.70 -11.03
C TRP A 127 3.22 8.85 -11.99
N THR A 128 2.15 9.59 -11.71
CA THR A 128 1.72 10.71 -12.54
C THR A 128 1.50 11.98 -11.72
N LEU A 129 1.79 13.12 -12.34
CA LEU A 129 1.40 14.44 -11.86
C LEU A 129 0.61 15.13 -12.96
N SER A 130 -0.64 15.51 -12.67
CA SER A 130 -1.53 16.15 -13.66
C SER A 130 -1.66 15.36 -14.97
N GLY A 131 -1.61 14.03 -14.91
CA GLY A 131 -1.69 13.12 -16.06
C GLY A 131 -0.37 12.90 -16.82
N ILE A 132 0.72 13.58 -16.44
CA ILE A 132 2.06 13.36 -17.02
C ILE A 132 2.76 12.26 -16.23
N VAL A 133 3.35 11.29 -16.93
CA VAL A 133 4.16 10.22 -16.32
C VAL A 133 5.49 10.79 -15.82
N ILE A 134 5.78 10.54 -14.55
CA ILE A 134 6.99 11.03 -13.87
C ILE A 134 7.94 9.85 -13.67
N THR A 135 9.03 9.85 -14.45
CA THR A 135 10.07 8.81 -14.41
C THR A 135 11.30 9.23 -13.62
N GLU A 136 11.52 10.55 -13.50
CA GLU A 136 12.58 11.12 -12.68
C GLU A 136 12.04 12.29 -11.86
N ILE A 137 12.53 12.43 -10.64
CA ILE A 137 12.17 13.54 -9.75
C ILE A 137 13.40 13.99 -8.95
N GLU A 138 13.50 15.28 -8.64
CA GLU A 138 14.61 15.81 -7.86
C GLU A 138 14.15 16.94 -6.96
N CYS A 139 14.68 16.97 -5.74
CA CYS A 139 14.49 18.05 -4.78
C CYS A 139 15.73 18.95 -4.80
N GLN A 140 15.52 20.25 -4.84
CA GLN A 140 16.57 21.26 -4.90
C GLN A 140 16.36 22.32 -3.82
N SER A 141 17.44 22.93 -3.36
CA SER A 141 17.33 24.27 -2.78
C SER A 141 17.26 25.28 -3.92
N ALA A 142 16.30 26.20 -3.86
CA ALA A 142 16.25 27.34 -4.76
C ALA A 142 17.07 28.51 -4.22
#